data_AF-A0A9W8XKU5-F1
#
_entry.id   AF-A0A9W8XKU5-F1
#
_cell.length_a   1.000
_cell.length_b   1.000
_cell.length_c   1.000
_cell.angle_alpha   90.00
_cell.angle_beta   90.00
_cell.angle_gamma   90.00
#
_symmetry.space_group_name_H-M   'P 1'
#
loop_
_entity.id
_entity.type
_entity.pdbx_description
1 polymer ?
#
loop_
_entity_poly.entity_id
_entity_poly.type
_entity_poly.pdbx_seq_one_letter_code
_entity_poly.pdbx_strand_id
1 'polypeptide(L)'
;MSWPATPQWAAEHPELEIPEIDESDDLGELVRKLSFYIVEAITLPHSFEELRTVASARTLSPLILYLTNNCHHRAIIHALLALKAHFAALEESSDEPGVNEARGYACEYVAWQFLTSLTERDTIDFLLYEIQPASSSSDRDSDIEREQVDISAPVTESSALLDDGRTSSYFGTDGVHGVAMTSSGQSDEFTAQFENLSALEIAAVSNSKKFLRQRPVQKIINGLWRVC
;
A
#
# COMPACT_ATOMS: atom_id res chain seq x y z
N MET A 1 40.98 -38.71 -2.63
CA MET A 1 40.02 -38.27 -1.60
C MET A 1 39.28 -37.06 -2.15
N SER A 2 38.15 -37.31 -2.80
CA SER A 2 37.27 -36.29 -3.37
C SER A 2 36.47 -35.63 -2.24
N TRP A 3 36.46 -34.30 -2.22
CA TRP A 3 35.67 -33.53 -1.26
C TRP A 3 34.19 -33.69 -1.58
N PRO A 4 33.31 -33.82 -0.58
CA PRO A 4 31.87 -33.86 -0.84
C PRO A 4 31.44 -32.50 -1.40
N ALA A 5 30.71 -32.52 -2.52
CA ALA A 5 30.07 -31.33 -3.05
C ALA A 5 29.14 -30.77 -1.96
N THR A 6 29.36 -29.51 -1.57
CA THR A 6 28.42 -28.75 -0.76
C THR A 6 27.07 -28.79 -1.47
N PRO A 7 25.96 -29.11 -0.78
CA PRO A 7 24.64 -28.99 -1.37
C PRO A 7 24.44 -27.51 -1.70
N GLN A 8 24.58 -27.20 -2.99
CA GLN A 8 24.18 -25.95 -3.58
C GLN A 8 22.66 -26.01 -3.57
N TRP A 9 22.04 -25.48 -2.51
CA TRP A 9 20.65 -25.08 -2.58
C TRP A 9 20.63 -24.04 -3.71
N ALA A 10 20.32 -24.50 -4.91
CA ALA A 10 20.02 -23.59 -6.00
C ALA A 10 18.88 -22.73 -5.50
N ALA A 11 19.03 -21.42 -5.67
CA ALA A 11 18.01 -20.45 -5.35
C ALA A 11 16.75 -20.78 -6.16
N GLU A 12 15.83 -21.54 -5.58
CA GLU A 12 14.48 -21.78 -6.10
C GLU A 12 13.54 -20.65 -5.64
N HIS A 13 13.99 -19.41 -5.75
CA HIS A 13 13.08 -18.29 -5.84
C HIS A 13 13.09 -17.87 -7.30
N PRO A 14 11.96 -17.91 -8.02
CA PRO A 14 11.82 -17.19 -9.27
C PRO A 14 12.42 -15.79 -9.08
N GLU A 15 13.16 -15.28 -10.06
CA GLU A 15 13.66 -13.91 -10.01
C GLU A 15 12.44 -12.98 -9.95
N LEU A 16 12.00 -12.62 -8.73
CA LEU A 16 10.87 -11.73 -8.51
C LEU A 16 11.14 -10.44 -9.27
N GLU A 17 10.21 -10.07 -10.15
CA GLU A 17 10.35 -8.87 -10.96
C GLU A 17 10.27 -7.64 -10.04
N ILE A 18 11.33 -6.85 -10.02
CA ILE A 18 11.39 -5.64 -9.20
C ILE A 18 10.44 -4.61 -9.83
N PRO A 19 9.52 -4.00 -9.05
CA PRO A 19 8.58 -3.04 -9.59
C PRO A 19 9.31 -1.78 -10.11
N GLU A 20 8.98 -1.35 -11.32
CA GLU A 20 9.46 -0.08 -11.88
C GLU A 20 8.61 1.07 -11.35
N ILE A 21 9.16 1.86 -10.43
CA ILE A 21 8.51 3.03 -9.83
C ILE A 21 9.00 4.31 -10.52
N ASP A 22 8.08 5.11 -11.03
CA ASP A 22 8.34 6.43 -11.62
C ASP A 22 8.14 7.55 -10.58
N GLU A 23 8.79 8.70 -10.78
CA GLU A 23 8.60 9.86 -9.90
C GLU A 23 7.20 10.51 -10.03
N SER A 24 6.51 10.22 -11.13
CA SER A 24 5.14 10.70 -11.41
C SER A 24 4.04 9.72 -11.01
N ASP A 25 4.40 8.53 -10.48
CA ASP A 25 3.42 7.56 -10.00
C ASP A 25 2.60 8.16 -8.86
N ASP A 26 1.28 8.09 -8.95
CA ASP A 26 0.43 8.43 -7.82
C ASP A 26 0.45 7.36 -6.72
N LEU A 27 -0.20 7.66 -5.60
CA LEU A 27 -0.25 6.74 -4.47
C LEU A 27 -0.93 5.41 -4.82
N GLY A 28 -1.95 5.42 -5.67
CA GLY A 28 -2.66 4.23 -6.11
C GLY A 28 -1.75 3.29 -6.89
N GLU A 29 -0.99 3.85 -7.84
CA GLU A 29 -0.04 3.13 -8.68
C GLU A 29 1.11 2.54 -7.86
N LEU A 30 1.63 3.29 -6.88
CA LEU A 30 2.64 2.78 -5.94
C LEU A 30 2.12 1.61 -5.10
N VAL A 31 0.93 1.76 -4.51
CA VAL A 31 0.29 0.70 -3.71
C VAL A 31 0.09 -0.55 -4.56
N ARG A 32 -0.34 -0.38 -5.81
CA ARG A 32 -0.55 -1.47 -6.76
C ARG A 32 0.76 -2.19 -7.11
N LYS A 33 1.80 -1.46 -7.54
CA LYS A 33 3.11 -2.04 -7.89
C LYS A 33 3.75 -2.78 -6.71
N LEU A 34 3.72 -2.19 -5.52
CA LEU A 34 4.24 -2.80 -4.30
C LEU A 34 3.40 -3.99 -3.84
N SER A 35 2.08 -3.96 -4.03
CA SER A 35 1.17 -5.06 -3.75
C SER A 35 1.55 -6.32 -4.52
N PHE A 36 1.77 -6.22 -5.83
CA PHE A 36 2.16 -7.35 -6.66
C PHE A 36 3.44 -8.01 -6.15
N TYR A 37 4.48 -7.20 -5.90
CA TYR A 37 5.75 -7.72 -5.37
C TYR A 37 5.56 -8.42 -4.01
N ILE A 38 4.85 -7.81 -3.06
CA ILE A 38 4.70 -8.36 -1.71
C ILE A 38 3.84 -9.64 -1.70
N VAL A 39 2.80 -9.71 -2.52
CA VAL A 39 1.95 -10.90 -2.65
C VAL A 39 2.75 -12.09 -3.20
N GLU A 40 3.63 -11.85 -4.17
CA GLU A 40 4.49 -12.88 -4.76
C GLU A 40 5.66 -13.25 -3.84
N ALA A 41 6.24 -12.27 -3.14
CA ALA A 41 7.33 -12.49 -2.19
C ALA A 41 6.88 -13.27 -0.94
N ILE A 42 5.64 -13.05 -0.46
CA ILE A 42 5.13 -13.62 0.79
C ILE A 42 3.93 -14.52 0.48
N THR A 43 4.25 -15.80 0.27
CA THR A 43 3.27 -16.87 0.00
C THR A 43 2.98 -17.75 1.22
N LEU A 44 3.75 -17.62 2.29
CA LEU A 44 3.61 -18.39 3.52
C LEU A 44 3.40 -17.48 4.74
N PRO A 45 2.71 -17.97 5.79
CA PRO A 45 2.62 -17.25 7.06
C PRO A 45 4.00 -17.07 7.68
N HIS A 46 4.30 -15.85 8.10
CA HIS A 46 5.54 -15.48 8.76
C HIS A 46 5.28 -14.48 9.88
N SER A 47 5.91 -14.70 11.02
CA SER A 47 5.99 -13.70 12.07
C SER A 47 6.94 -12.56 11.68
N PHE A 48 6.76 -11.40 12.28
CA PHE A 48 7.67 -10.26 12.09
C PHE A 48 9.14 -10.60 12.41
N GLU A 49 9.40 -11.46 13.39
CA GLU A 49 10.78 -11.83 13.74
C GLU A 49 11.42 -12.76 12.70
N GLU A 50 10.63 -13.65 12.09
CA GLU A 50 11.10 -14.51 10.99
C GLU A 50 11.45 -13.69 9.74
N LEU A 51 10.66 -12.65 9.42
CA LEU A 51 10.97 -11.74 8.33
C LEU A 51 12.31 -11.00 8.48
N ARG A 52 12.80 -10.84 9.73
CA ARG A 52 14.11 -10.24 10.03
C ARG A 52 15.27 -11.22 9.87
N THR A 53 14.99 -12.51 9.72
CA THR A 53 16.03 -13.52 9.51
C THR A 53 16.61 -13.44 8.10
N VAL A 54 17.86 -13.87 7.93
CA VAL A 54 18.57 -13.79 6.64
C VAL A 54 17.82 -14.52 5.51
N ALA A 55 17.06 -15.58 5.82
CA ALA A 55 16.32 -16.35 4.82
C ALA A 55 15.15 -15.55 4.24
N SER A 56 14.24 -15.07 5.07
CA SER A 56 13.07 -14.29 4.63
C SER A 56 13.45 -12.88 4.17
N ALA A 57 14.49 -12.28 4.76
CA ALA A 57 15.00 -10.99 4.33
C ALA A 57 15.54 -11.03 2.89
N ARG A 58 16.04 -12.18 2.40
CA ARG A 58 16.52 -12.31 1.00
C ARG A 58 15.43 -12.08 -0.03
N THR A 59 14.19 -12.43 0.27
CA THR A 59 13.07 -12.23 -0.66
C THR A 59 12.68 -10.74 -0.76
N LEU A 60 12.84 -9.99 0.34
CA LEU A 60 12.54 -8.54 0.38
C LEU A 60 13.76 -7.66 0.07
N SER A 61 14.98 -8.22 0.13
CA SER A 61 16.24 -7.49 -0.08
C SER A 61 16.33 -6.81 -1.45
N PRO A 62 15.92 -7.43 -2.59
CA PRO A 62 15.94 -6.76 -3.89
C PRO A 62 15.06 -5.50 -3.91
N LEU A 63 13.83 -5.60 -3.39
CA LEU A 63 12.93 -4.45 -3.27
C LEU A 63 13.53 -3.36 -2.38
N ILE A 64 14.04 -3.72 -1.19
CA ILE A 64 14.66 -2.75 -0.28
C ILE A 64 15.81 -2.03 -0.98
N LEU A 65 16.72 -2.79 -1.60
CA LEU A 65 17.88 -2.23 -2.29
C LEU A 65 17.47 -1.32 -3.45
N TYR A 66 16.45 -1.70 -4.21
CA TYR A 66 15.90 -0.89 -5.28
C TYR A 66 15.33 0.43 -4.74
N LEU A 67 14.48 0.36 -3.71
CA LEU A 67 13.88 1.54 -3.10
C LEU A 67 14.96 2.48 -2.54
N THR A 68 15.98 1.96 -1.85
CA THR A 68 17.00 2.79 -1.22
C THR A 68 17.97 3.45 -2.21
N ASN A 69 18.23 2.82 -3.37
CA ASN A 69 19.25 3.28 -4.32
C ASN A 69 18.68 3.98 -5.56
N ASN A 70 17.46 3.65 -5.96
CA ASN A 70 16.92 4.04 -7.26
C ASN A 70 15.55 4.76 -7.17
N CYS A 71 14.92 4.79 -6.00
CA CYS A 71 13.59 5.39 -5.84
C CYS A 71 13.62 6.52 -4.80
N HIS A 72 13.25 7.73 -5.22
CA HIS A 72 13.14 8.90 -4.33
C HIS A 72 11.69 9.38 -4.16
N HIS A 73 10.72 8.53 -4.51
CA HIS A 73 9.32 8.89 -4.46
C HIS A 73 8.85 9.13 -3.01
N ARG A 74 8.40 10.35 -2.68
CA ARG A 74 8.08 10.76 -1.30
C ARG A 74 6.98 9.92 -0.64
N ALA A 75 6.04 9.39 -1.43
CA ALA A 75 4.92 8.60 -0.96
C ALA A 75 5.19 7.09 -0.76
N ILE A 76 6.45 6.61 -0.89
CA ILE A 76 6.77 5.18 -0.72
C ILE A 76 6.32 4.66 0.66
N ILE A 77 6.60 5.44 1.72
CA ILE A 77 6.23 5.04 3.08
C ILE A 77 4.72 5.02 3.23
N HIS A 78 4.01 6.00 2.68
CA HIS A 78 2.55 6.03 2.66
C HIS A 78 1.97 4.82 1.95
N ALA A 79 2.50 4.47 0.78
CA ALA A 79 2.06 3.32 0.00
C ALA A 79 2.23 2.00 0.78
N LEU A 80 3.39 1.79 1.42
CA LEU A 80 3.65 0.60 2.24
C LEU A 80 2.71 0.53 3.45
N LEU A 81 2.44 1.64 4.12
CA LEU A 81 1.55 1.66 5.30
C LEU A 81 0.07 1.53 4.91
N ALA A 82 -0.35 2.10 3.78
CA ALA A 82 -1.66 1.88 3.20
C ALA A 82 -1.83 0.40 2.84
N LEU A 83 -0.83 -0.21 2.18
CA LEU A 83 -0.85 -1.61 1.81
C LEU A 83 -0.88 -2.55 3.03
N LYS A 84 -0.24 -2.16 4.14
CA LYS A 84 -0.40 -2.84 5.44
C LYS A 84 -1.87 -2.83 5.88
N ALA A 85 -2.54 -1.69 5.84
CA ALA A 85 -3.96 -1.59 6.19
C ALA A 85 -4.83 -2.47 5.30
N HIS A 86 -4.53 -2.52 4.00
CA HIS A 86 -5.20 -3.39 3.04
C HIS A 86 -5.06 -4.87 3.41
N PHE A 87 -3.86 -5.35 3.68
CA PHE A 87 -3.66 -6.75 4.09
C PHE A 87 -4.30 -7.08 5.43
N ALA A 88 -4.36 -6.13 6.36
CA ALA A 88 -5.10 -6.33 7.62
C ALA A 88 -6.59 -6.53 7.37
N ALA A 89 -7.20 -5.74 6.47
CA ALA A 89 -8.61 -5.90 6.10
C ALA A 89 -8.86 -7.25 5.39
N LEU A 90 -7.95 -7.70 4.51
CA LEU A 90 -8.06 -9.02 3.88
C LEU A 90 -7.93 -10.17 4.88
N GLU A 91 -7.12 -10.02 5.92
CA GLU A 91 -6.93 -11.03 6.97
C GLU A 91 -8.23 -11.27 7.77
N GLU A 92 -9.03 -10.23 8.05
CA GLU A 92 -10.30 -10.35 8.79
C GLU A 92 -11.32 -11.27 8.12
N SER A 93 -11.18 -11.43 6.82
CA SER A 93 -12.09 -12.19 5.97
C SER A 93 -11.50 -13.48 5.38
N SER A 94 -10.24 -13.78 5.70
CA SER A 94 -9.54 -14.93 5.13
C SER A 94 -9.97 -16.22 5.82
N ASP A 95 -10.23 -17.26 5.03
CA ASP A 95 -10.46 -18.61 5.55
C ASP A 95 -9.14 -19.26 6.06
N GLU A 96 -8.00 -18.83 5.50
CA GLU A 96 -6.66 -19.29 5.90
C GLU A 96 -5.89 -18.13 6.55
N PRO A 97 -5.85 -18.07 7.90
CA PRO A 97 -5.23 -16.96 8.58
C PRO A 97 -3.69 -17.02 8.54
N GLY A 98 -3.05 -15.85 8.46
CA GLY A 98 -1.63 -15.63 8.72
C GLY A 98 -0.81 -15.18 7.52
N VAL A 99 -1.23 -15.45 6.29
CA VAL A 99 -0.49 -15.00 5.09
C VAL A 99 -0.65 -13.50 4.87
N ASN A 100 -1.87 -12.95 5.01
CA ASN A 100 -2.07 -11.51 4.84
C ASN A 100 -1.48 -10.73 6.02
N GLU A 101 -1.53 -11.29 7.24
CA GLU A 101 -0.78 -10.75 8.38
C GLU A 101 0.73 -10.65 8.06
N ALA A 102 1.32 -11.71 7.51
CA ALA A 102 2.73 -11.73 7.11
C ALA A 102 3.06 -10.69 6.03
N ARG A 103 2.18 -10.49 5.05
CA ARG A 103 2.31 -9.45 4.02
C ARG A 103 2.26 -8.04 4.63
N GLY A 104 1.39 -7.82 5.63
CA GLY A 104 1.37 -6.60 6.42
C GLY A 104 2.67 -6.36 7.18
N TYR A 105 3.23 -7.39 7.81
CA TYR A 105 4.53 -7.31 8.47
C TYR A 105 5.68 -7.04 7.49
N ALA A 106 5.62 -7.57 6.26
CA ALA A 106 6.59 -7.27 5.21
C ALA A 106 6.55 -5.80 4.82
N CYS A 107 5.36 -5.20 4.71
CA CYS A 107 5.21 -3.75 4.45
C CYS A 107 5.91 -2.92 5.55
N GLU A 108 5.66 -3.24 6.83
CA GLU A 108 6.29 -2.55 7.96
C GLU A 108 7.82 -2.74 7.97
N TYR A 109 8.29 -3.93 7.62
CA TYR A 109 9.71 -4.25 7.55
C TYR A 109 10.42 -3.46 6.43
N VAL A 110 9.88 -3.48 5.22
CA VAL A 110 10.44 -2.76 4.06
C VAL A 110 10.45 -1.25 4.34
N ALA A 111 9.35 -0.69 4.85
CA ALA A 111 9.25 0.72 5.21
C ALA A 111 10.31 1.12 6.24
N TRP A 112 10.51 0.29 7.27
CA TRP A 112 11.54 0.51 8.26
C TRP A 112 12.95 0.43 7.68
N GLN A 113 13.25 -0.58 6.86
CA GLN A 113 14.57 -0.74 6.25
C GLN A 113 14.91 0.46 5.35
N PHE A 114 13.94 0.97 4.59
CA PHE A 114 14.09 2.20 3.83
C PHE A 114 14.42 3.40 4.73
N LEU A 115 13.70 3.61 5.84
CA LEU A 115 14.03 4.70 6.76
C LEU A 115 15.43 4.57 7.38
N THR A 116 15.94 3.36 7.59
CA THR A 116 17.29 3.18 8.13
C THR A 116 18.42 3.56 7.18
N SER A 117 18.15 3.65 5.87
CA SER A 117 19.13 4.15 4.90
C SER A 117 19.11 5.67 4.75
N LEU A 118 18.09 6.35 5.28
CA LEU A 118 17.91 7.79 5.16
C LEU A 118 18.68 8.58 6.22
N THR A 119 18.93 9.85 5.92
CA THR A 119 19.37 10.81 6.93
C THR A 119 18.21 11.16 7.87
N GLU A 120 18.52 11.76 9.03
CA GLU A 120 17.47 12.22 9.95
C GLU A 120 16.55 13.27 9.31
N ARG A 121 17.11 14.16 8.49
CA ARG A 121 16.33 15.17 7.78
C ARG A 121 15.37 14.53 6.78
N ASP A 122 15.87 13.61 5.96
CA ASP A 122 15.03 12.93 4.99
C ASP A 122 13.97 12.07 5.71
N THR A 123 14.33 11.42 6.82
CA THR A 123 13.37 10.68 7.64
C THR A 123 12.21 11.58 8.09
N ILE A 124 12.49 12.82 8.51
CA ILE A 124 11.45 13.80 8.85
C ILE A 124 10.60 14.11 7.62
N ASP A 125 11.24 14.40 6.49
CA ASP A 125 10.52 14.76 5.25
C ASP A 125 9.60 13.62 4.79
N PHE A 126 10.05 12.36 4.81
CA PHE A 126 9.22 11.20 4.44
C PHE A 126 8.11 10.90 5.45
N LEU A 127 8.36 11.07 6.76
CA LEU A 127 7.38 10.75 7.80
C LEU A 127 6.29 11.82 7.97
N LEU A 128 6.63 13.08 7.73
CA LEU A 128 5.74 14.23 7.91
C LEU A 128 5.18 14.78 6.60
N TYR A 129 5.60 14.27 5.45
CA TYR A 129 4.97 14.60 4.18
C TYR A 129 3.51 14.18 4.20
N GLU A 130 2.61 15.09 3.83
CA GLU A 130 1.18 14.83 3.64
C GLU A 130 0.92 14.54 2.16
N ILE A 131 0.11 13.52 1.88
CA ILE A 131 -0.33 13.23 0.51
C ILE A 131 -1.20 14.38 0.04
N GLN A 132 -0.81 15.05 -1.04
CA GLN A 132 -1.67 16.04 -1.65
C GLN A 132 -2.86 15.33 -2.32
N PRO A 133 -4.09 15.84 -2.12
CA PRO A 133 -5.23 15.32 -2.85
C PRO A 133 -4.95 15.51 -4.34
N ALA A 134 -5.33 14.53 -5.17
CA ALA A 134 -5.26 14.69 -6.61
C ALA A 134 -6.16 15.88 -6.98
N SER A 135 -5.56 17.07 -7.14
CA SER A 135 -6.31 18.29 -7.42
C SER A 135 -7.18 18.00 -8.64
N SER A 136 -8.49 18.13 -8.49
CA SER A 136 -9.45 18.12 -9.58
C SER A 136 -8.95 19.09 -10.66
N SER A 137 -8.32 18.56 -11.70
CA SER A 137 -7.87 19.33 -12.86
C SER A 137 -9.07 19.66 -13.76
N SER A 138 -10.13 20.20 -13.15
CA SER A 138 -11.36 20.62 -13.80
C SER A 138 -11.76 22.04 -13.37
N ASP A 139 -10.79 22.92 -13.17
CA ASP A 139 -10.98 24.37 -13.34
C ASP A 139 -10.44 24.78 -14.72
N ARG A 140 -10.98 24.15 -15.77
CA ARG A 140 -10.99 24.74 -17.11
C ARG A 140 -12.40 25.22 -17.38
N ASP A 141 -12.58 26.46 -16.95
CA ASP A 141 -13.51 27.44 -17.50
C ASP A 141 -13.86 27.11 -18.97
N SER A 142 -15.04 26.56 -19.17
CA SER A 142 -15.68 26.42 -20.47
C SER A 142 -17.09 26.98 -20.35
N ASP A 143 -17.14 28.30 -20.17
CA ASP A 143 -18.21 29.12 -20.69
C ASP A 143 -18.43 28.78 -22.19
N ILE A 144 -19.41 27.93 -22.47
CA ILE A 144 -20.06 27.87 -23.78
C ILE A 144 -21.55 28.08 -23.57
N GLU A 145 -21.98 29.18 -24.18
CA GLU A 145 -23.32 29.73 -24.16
C GLU A 145 -24.37 28.79 -24.77
N ARG A 146 -25.49 28.68 -24.07
CA ARG A 146 -26.89 28.60 -24.54
C ARG A 146 -27.11 28.37 -26.04
N GLU A 147 -27.69 27.22 -26.38
CA GLU A 147 -28.77 27.16 -27.37
C GLU A 147 -29.93 26.27 -26.90
N GLN A 148 -31.12 26.81 -27.12
CA GLN A 148 -32.41 26.43 -26.59
C GLN A 148 -33.18 25.67 -27.67
N VAL A 149 -33.61 24.44 -27.41
CA VAL A 149 -34.73 23.81 -28.15
C VAL A 149 -35.61 23.03 -27.17
N ASP A 150 -36.80 23.57 -26.99
CA ASP A 150 -37.97 23.09 -26.25
C ASP A 150 -38.73 22.06 -27.09
N ILE A 151 -38.93 20.82 -26.59
CA ILE A 151 -40.08 19.96 -26.93
C ILE A 151 -40.45 19.03 -25.75
N SER A 152 -41.47 19.45 -25.00
CA SER A 152 -42.63 18.68 -24.49
C SER A 152 -42.42 17.33 -23.76
N ALA A 153 -42.75 17.35 -22.45
CA ALA A 153 -43.08 16.18 -21.64
C ALA A 153 -44.40 15.51 -22.08
N PRO A 154 -44.59 14.22 -21.74
CA PRO A 154 -45.73 13.90 -20.90
C PRO A 154 -45.32 13.12 -19.65
N VAL A 155 -46.01 13.46 -18.56
CA VAL A 155 -45.96 12.85 -17.24
C VAL A 155 -46.56 11.44 -17.32
N THR A 156 -45.78 10.42 -16.97
CA THR A 156 -46.29 9.11 -16.56
C THR A 156 -45.71 8.77 -15.19
N GLU A 157 -46.60 8.77 -14.23
CA GLU A 157 -46.42 8.32 -12.85
C GLU A 157 -46.19 6.80 -12.82
N SER A 158 -44.96 6.38 -12.55
CA SER A 158 -44.65 5.00 -12.18
C SER A 158 -43.94 5.01 -10.84
N SER A 159 -44.74 4.90 -9.78
CA SER A 159 -44.31 4.49 -8.46
C SER A 159 -43.53 3.18 -8.55
N ALA A 160 -42.26 3.21 -8.16
CA ALA A 160 -41.50 2.03 -7.74
C ALA A 160 -41.03 2.28 -6.30
N LEU A 161 -41.97 2.10 -5.37
CA LEU A 161 -41.64 1.93 -3.96
C LEU A 161 -41.10 0.52 -3.75
N LEU A 162 -39.88 0.48 -3.20
CA LEU A 162 -39.25 -0.63 -2.50
C LEU A 162 -38.93 -1.87 -3.37
N ASP A 163 -37.68 -1.96 -3.81
CA ASP A 163 -37.03 -3.27 -3.82
C ASP A 163 -35.57 -3.15 -3.37
N ASP A 164 -35.39 -3.73 -2.19
CA ASP A 164 -34.20 -4.33 -1.61
C ASP A 164 -32.96 -3.53 -1.23
N GLY A 165 -32.52 -3.81 0.00
CA GLY A 165 -31.41 -3.15 0.67
C GLY A 165 -30.10 -3.33 -0.08
N ARG A 166 -29.51 -2.22 -0.52
CA ARG A 166 -28.06 -2.17 -0.73
C ARG A 166 -27.37 -2.03 0.63
N THR A 167 -27.51 -3.06 1.46
CA THR A 167 -26.39 -3.49 2.29
C THR A 167 -25.27 -3.76 1.30
N SER A 168 -24.30 -2.85 1.25
CA SER A 168 -23.04 -3.02 0.54
C SER A 168 -22.51 -4.42 0.86
N SER A 169 -22.65 -5.34 -0.08
CA SER A 169 -22.08 -6.69 -0.02
C SER A 169 -20.58 -6.55 -0.25
N TYR A 170 -19.89 -6.06 0.78
CA TYR A 170 -18.43 -5.88 0.76
C TYR A 170 -17.68 -7.20 0.94
N PHE A 171 -18.38 -8.33 1.15
CA PHE A 171 -17.71 -9.60 1.34
C PHE A 171 -18.52 -10.76 0.74
N GLY A 172 -18.15 -11.13 -0.48
CA GLY A 172 -18.67 -12.28 -1.21
C GLY A 172 -17.51 -13.04 -1.83
N THR A 173 -17.23 -14.19 -1.24
CA THR A 173 -16.14 -15.13 -1.51
C THR A 173 -16.27 -15.82 -2.88
N ASP A 174 -15.22 -15.79 -3.69
CA ASP A 174 -14.88 -16.88 -4.61
C ASP A 174 -13.35 -16.99 -4.74
N GLY A 175 -12.87 -18.22 -4.79
CA GLY A 175 -11.54 -18.62 -4.36
C GLY A 175 -10.42 -18.47 -5.39
N VAL A 176 -9.21 -18.51 -4.82
CA VAL A 176 -7.93 -18.85 -5.48
C VAL A 176 -7.33 -17.78 -6.38
N HIS A 177 -7.06 -16.60 -5.79
CA HIS A 177 -5.82 -15.80 -5.88
C HIS A 177 -6.16 -14.50 -5.15
N GLY A 178 -5.54 -14.27 -3.99
CA GLY A 178 -5.77 -13.05 -3.21
C GLY A 178 -5.72 -11.84 -4.13
N VAL A 179 -6.87 -11.19 -4.29
CA VAL A 179 -7.07 -10.08 -5.22
C VAL A 179 -6.17 -8.96 -4.75
N ALA A 180 -4.92 -8.94 -5.24
CA ALA A 180 -4.14 -7.73 -5.34
C ALA A 180 -5.04 -6.67 -5.98
N MET A 181 -4.85 -5.38 -5.66
CA MET A 181 -5.54 -4.30 -6.35
C MET A 181 -5.35 -4.46 -7.87
N THR A 182 -6.28 -5.14 -8.54
CA THR A 182 -6.07 -5.63 -9.92
C THR A 182 -6.46 -4.57 -10.93
N SER A 183 -7.16 -3.53 -10.49
CA SER A 183 -7.55 -2.39 -11.30
C SER A 183 -7.13 -1.08 -10.65
N SER A 184 -6.68 -0.13 -11.47
CA SER A 184 -6.30 1.22 -11.03
C SER A 184 -7.43 1.93 -10.30
N GLY A 185 -8.67 1.79 -10.77
CA GLY A 185 -9.83 2.43 -10.11
C GLY A 185 -10.07 1.97 -8.67
N GLN A 186 -9.74 0.72 -8.33
CA GLN A 186 -9.87 0.21 -6.94
C GLN A 186 -8.74 0.71 -6.04
N SER A 187 -7.52 0.83 -6.57
CA SER A 187 -6.41 1.43 -5.81
C SER A 187 -6.66 2.91 -5.54
N ASP A 188 -7.25 3.64 -6.48
CA ASP A 188 -7.55 5.06 -6.33
C ASP A 188 -8.61 5.30 -5.24
N GLU A 189 -9.72 4.58 -5.28
CA GLU A 189 -10.77 4.67 -4.24
C GLU A 189 -10.23 4.30 -2.86
N PHE A 190 -9.39 3.27 -2.78
CA PHE A 190 -8.76 2.86 -1.53
C PHE A 190 -7.74 3.89 -1.01
N THR A 191 -6.98 4.54 -1.89
CA THR A 191 -5.96 5.51 -1.49
C THR A 191 -6.55 6.88 -1.16
N ALA A 192 -7.74 7.19 -1.67
CA ALA A 192 -8.47 8.42 -1.35
C ALA A 192 -8.70 8.60 0.17
N GLN A 193 -8.83 7.52 0.95
CA GLN A 193 -9.01 7.60 2.41
C GLN A 193 -7.74 8.07 3.16
N PHE A 194 -6.58 8.07 2.49
CA PHE A 194 -5.30 8.49 3.06
C PHE A 194 -4.87 9.88 2.57
N GLU A 195 -5.68 10.56 1.75
CA GLU A 195 -5.40 11.94 1.34
C GLU A 195 -5.27 12.86 2.55
N ASN A 196 -4.35 13.83 2.46
CA ASN A 196 -4.02 14.78 3.53
C ASN A 196 -3.51 14.12 4.83
N LEU A 197 -3.15 12.84 4.81
CA LEU A 197 -2.51 12.19 5.95
C LEU A 197 -1.00 12.12 5.75
N SER A 198 -0.28 12.38 6.83
CA SER A 198 1.13 12.07 6.95
C SER A 198 1.36 10.57 7.08
N ALA A 199 2.57 10.11 6.77
CA ALA A 199 2.93 8.70 6.95
C ALA A 199 2.78 8.25 8.42
N LEU A 200 3.03 9.14 9.39
CA LEU A 200 2.82 8.82 10.81
C LEU A 200 1.34 8.60 11.15
N GLU A 201 0.44 9.40 10.58
CA GLU A 201 -1.01 9.23 10.79
C GLU A 201 -1.51 7.95 10.13
N ILE A 202 -1.07 7.67 8.90
CA ILE A 202 -1.37 6.40 8.23
C ILE A 202 -0.87 5.23 9.08
N ALA A 203 0.36 5.29 9.60
CA ALA A 203 0.90 4.26 10.48
C ALA A 203 0.06 4.05 11.75
N ALA A 204 -0.49 5.12 12.32
CA ALA A 204 -1.34 5.07 13.50
C ALA A 204 -2.70 4.43 13.20
N VAL A 205 -3.42 4.90 12.16
CA VAL A 205 -4.74 4.36 11.79
C VAL A 205 -4.66 2.94 11.25
N SER A 206 -3.57 2.61 10.55
CA SER A 206 -3.30 1.25 10.08
C SER A 206 -2.84 0.30 11.18
N ASN A 207 -2.62 0.77 12.42
CA ASN A 207 -2.11 -0.05 13.53
C ASN A 207 -0.76 -0.72 13.22
N SER A 208 0.16 0.03 12.59
CA SER A 208 1.50 -0.41 12.20
C SER A 208 2.48 -0.37 13.37
N LYS A 209 2.23 -1.22 14.37
CA LYS A 209 2.97 -1.25 15.64
C LYS A 209 4.45 -1.60 15.47
N LYS A 210 4.79 -2.47 14.52
CA LYS A 210 6.17 -2.90 14.32
C LYS A 210 6.98 -1.76 13.72
N PHE A 211 6.43 -1.02 12.77
CA PHE A 211 7.01 0.18 12.18
C PHE A 211 7.14 1.33 13.19
N LEU A 212 6.06 1.64 13.93
CA LEU A 212 6.04 2.73 14.91
C LEU A 212 7.09 2.54 16.01
N ARG A 213 7.40 1.30 16.39
CA ARG A 213 8.39 0.97 17.44
C ARG A 213 9.84 1.09 16.99
N GLN A 214 10.11 1.38 15.72
CA GLN A 214 11.47 1.44 15.20
C GLN A 214 12.19 2.71 15.64
N ARG A 215 13.50 2.61 15.88
CA ARG A 215 14.31 3.72 16.40
C ARG A 215 14.22 5.01 15.57
N PRO A 216 14.28 4.97 14.22
CA PRO A 216 14.16 6.19 13.42
C PRO A 216 12.81 6.89 13.66
N VAL A 217 11.72 6.14 13.68
CA VAL A 217 10.35 6.66 13.89
C VAL A 217 10.18 7.21 15.30
N GLN A 218 10.60 6.45 16.33
CA GLN A 218 10.55 6.88 17.72
C GLN A 218 11.37 8.14 17.97
N LYS A 219 12.50 8.33 17.28
CA LYS A 219 13.31 9.54 17.40
C LYS A 219 12.53 10.77 16.94
N ILE A 220 11.81 10.67 15.82
CA ILE A 220 10.99 11.77 15.30
C ILE A 220 9.80 12.05 16.24
N ILE A 221 9.06 11.02 16.67
CA ILE A 221 7.93 11.17 17.61
C ILE A 221 8.37 11.86 18.90
N ASN A 222 9.49 11.43 19.49
CA ASN A 222 10.03 12.05 20.70
C ASN A 222 10.54 13.48 20.45
N GLY A 223 11.02 13.77 19.24
CA GLY A 223 11.42 15.10 18.82
C GLY A 223 10.23 16.06 18.77
N LEU A 224 9.11 15.64 18.17
CA LEU A 224 7.88 16.42 18.11
C LEU A 224 7.35 16.75 19.51
N TRP A 225 7.33 15.77 20.41
CA TRP A 225 6.83 15.98 21.78
C TRP A 225 7.69 16.95 22.62
N ARG A 226 8.98 17.12 22.32
CA ARG A 226 9.86 18.05 23.05
C ARG A 226 9.72 19.51 22.62
N VAL A 227 9.02 19.76 21.53
CA VAL A 227 8.80 21.10 20.97
C VAL A 227 7.44 21.68 21.41
N CYS A 228 6.55 20.83 21.96
CA CYS A 228 5.30 21.21 22.61
C CYS A 228 5.48 21.35 24.12
#